data_AF-A0A1G2A8U1-F1
#
_entry.id   AF-A0A1G2A8U1-F1
#
_cell.length_a   1.000
_cell.length_b   1.000
_cell.length_c   1.000
_cell.angle_alpha   90.00
_cell.angle_beta   90.00
_cell.angle_gamma   90.00
#
_symmetry.space_group_name_H-M   'P 1'
#
loop_
_entity.id
_entity.type
_entity.pdbx_description
1 polymer ?
#
loop_
_entity_poly.entity_id
_entity_poly.type
_entity_poly.pdbx_seq_one_letter_code
_entity_poly.pdbx_strand_id
1 'polypeptide(L)'
;MNCQYNFMLMTYSSRAKTVIKIISVWALFLPLAALAVPIKISDPIGAGSPLEIYARVIKAFLGTVGIFALLNFVIAGVGLIASRGNPEAVKKNRDNMLWTIIGIALLFGAYAILAFVIDRLAGSLNIGTP
;
A
#
# COMPACT_ATOMS: atom_id res chain seq x y z
N MET A 1 24.38 31.92 -6.70
CA MET A 1 24.13 30.54 -7.18
C MET A 1 24.28 29.45 -6.09
N ASN A 2 24.69 29.76 -4.85
CA ASN A 2 24.87 28.77 -3.77
C ASN A 2 23.63 28.53 -2.87
N CYS A 3 22.59 29.38 -2.95
CA CYS A 3 21.39 29.28 -2.10
C CYS A 3 20.40 28.19 -2.56
N GLN A 4 20.42 27.83 -3.85
CA GLN A 4 19.56 26.79 -4.43
C GLN A 4 19.99 25.36 -4.06
N TYR A 5 21.27 25.14 -3.78
CA TYR A 5 21.81 23.82 -3.39
C TYR A 5 21.55 23.51 -1.92
N ASN A 6 21.58 24.51 -1.03
CA ASN A 6 21.35 24.29 0.40
C ASN A 6 19.87 23.99 0.70
N PHE A 7 18.91 24.66 0.04
CA PHE A 7 17.47 24.35 0.18
C PHE A 7 17.15 22.92 -0.32
N MET A 8 17.80 22.48 -1.41
CA MET A 8 17.60 21.15 -1.98
C MET A 8 18.23 20.03 -1.13
N LEU A 9 19.38 20.29 -0.48
CA LEU A 9 19.99 19.36 0.48
C LEU A 9 19.25 19.33 1.83
N MET A 10 18.46 20.37 2.15
CA MET A 10 17.61 20.43 3.35
C MET A 10 16.26 19.71 3.19
N THR A 11 15.74 19.57 1.95
CA THR A 11 14.52 18.75 1.70
C THR A 11 14.79 17.26 1.55
N TYR A 12 16.04 16.85 1.24
CA TYR A 12 16.42 15.44 1.07
C TYR A 12 16.71 14.74 2.40
N SER A 13 17.63 15.28 3.20
CA SER A 13 18.19 14.55 4.34
C SER A 13 17.22 14.41 5.53
N SER A 14 16.25 15.33 5.67
CA SER A 14 15.22 15.24 6.71
C SER A 14 14.02 14.36 6.31
N ARG A 15 13.66 14.30 5.03
CA ARG A 15 12.51 13.50 4.55
C ARG A 15 12.87 12.03 4.42
N ALA A 16 14.10 11.69 3.99
CA ALA A 16 14.57 10.31 3.92
C ALA A 16 14.79 9.66 5.30
N LYS A 17 15.34 10.40 6.28
CA LYS A 17 15.50 9.91 7.66
C LYS A 17 14.16 9.77 8.40
N THR A 18 13.14 10.55 8.02
CA THR A 18 11.79 10.47 8.58
C THR A 18 11.02 9.28 8.03
N VAL A 19 11.14 8.96 6.73
CA VAL A 19 10.51 7.77 6.12
C VAL A 19 11.16 6.47 6.61
N ILE A 20 12.48 6.46 6.82
CA ILE A 20 13.21 5.33 7.43
C ILE A 20 12.77 5.10 8.89
N LYS A 21 12.54 6.17 9.67
CA LYS A 21 11.96 6.09 11.02
C LYS A 21 10.51 5.61 11.03
N ILE A 22 9.68 6.02 10.06
CA ILE A 22 8.26 5.64 9.97
C ILE A 22 8.11 4.17 9.57
N ILE A 23 8.95 3.68 8.65
CA ILE A 23 9.00 2.27 8.26
C ILE A 23 9.55 1.40 9.40
N SER A 24 10.58 1.86 10.13
CA SER A 24 11.10 1.12 11.28
C SER A 24 10.12 1.09 12.46
N VAL A 25 9.33 2.14 12.68
CA VAL A 25 8.26 2.18 13.69
C VAL A 25 7.08 1.28 13.28
N TRP A 26 6.67 1.27 12.00
CA TRP A 26 5.65 0.36 11.48
C TRP A 26 6.07 -1.11 11.47
N ALA A 27 7.34 -1.41 11.15
CA ALA A 27 7.90 -2.77 11.17
C ALA A 27 8.12 -3.32 12.60
N LEU A 28 8.22 -2.46 13.61
CA LEU A 28 8.19 -2.83 15.04
C LEU A 28 6.77 -2.94 15.61
N PHE A 29 5.76 -2.33 14.97
CA PHE A 29 4.35 -2.41 15.36
C PHE A 29 3.59 -3.55 14.67
N LEU A 30 4.04 -4.00 13.50
CA LEU A 30 3.49 -5.16 12.79
C LEU A 30 3.60 -6.52 13.53
N PRO A 31 4.69 -6.83 14.27
CA PRO A 31 4.78 -8.08 15.04
C PRO A 31 3.81 -8.08 16.23
N LEU A 32 3.36 -6.92 16.71
CA LEU A 32 2.33 -6.83 17.75
C LEU A 32 0.93 -7.19 17.22
N ALA A 33 0.65 -6.93 15.93
CA ALA A 33 -0.59 -7.35 15.29
C ALA A 33 -0.61 -8.83 14.89
N ALA A 34 0.57 -9.44 14.70
CA ALA A 34 0.72 -10.86 14.37
C ALA A 34 0.84 -11.78 15.60
N LEU A 35 1.30 -11.27 16.75
CA LEU A 35 1.39 -12.05 17.99
C LEU A 35 0.11 -12.08 18.84
N ALA A 36 -0.95 -11.37 18.45
CA ALA A 36 -2.27 -11.51 19.05
C ALA A 36 -3.08 -12.65 18.39
N VAL A 37 -2.49 -13.84 18.28
CA VAL A 37 -3.22 -15.08 18.00
C VAL A 37 -3.39 -15.81 19.33
N PRO A 38 -4.52 -15.65 20.04
CA PRO A 38 -4.85 -16.60 21.09
C PRO A 38 -5.10 -17.96 20.41
N ILE A 39 -4.16 -18.90 20.60
CA ILE A 39 -4.46 -20.32 20.39
C ILE A 39 -5.52 -20.70 21.44
N LYS A 40 -6.76 -20.82 21.00
CA LYS A 40 -7.79 -21.61 21.65
C LYS A 40 -8.69 -22.28 20.63
N ILE A 41 -8.75 -23.59 20.77
CA ILE A 41 -9.81 -24.50 20.35
C ILE A 41 -11.13 -23.93 20.91
N SER A 42 -12.13 -23.77 20.05
CA SER A 42 -13.46 -23.16 20.31
C SER A 42 -13.45 -21.66 20.65
N ASP A 43 -14.24 -20.93 19.87
CA ASP A 43 -14.28 -19.47 19.68
C ASP A 43 -14.08 -18.57 20.92
N PRO A 44 -13.03 -17.73 20.92
CA PRO A 44 -12.89 -16.58 21.82
C PRO A 44 -12.74 -15.21 21.09
N ILE A 45 -12.89 -15.18 19.77
CA ILE A 45 -13.07 -13.97 18.95
C ILE A 45 -14.14 -14.40 17.96
N GLY A 46 -15.35 -13.82 17.99
CA GLY A 46 -16.52 -14.29 17.25
C GLY A 46 -16.37 -14.28 15.72
N ALA A 47 -15.47 -15.11 15.22
CA ALA A 47 -15.11 -15.37 13.84
C ALA A 47 -15.26 -16.87 13.66
N GLY A 48 -16.51 -17.32 13.57
CA GLY A 48 -16.87 -18.72 13.37
C GLY A 48 -16.50 -19.26 11.97
N SER A 49 -15.75 -18.50 11.16
CA SER A 49 -15.30 -18.91 9.83
C SER A 49 -13.85 -18.50 9.55
N PRO A 50 -13.02 -19.38 8.95
CA PRO A 50 -11.67 -19.03 8.49
C PRO A 50 -11.66 -17.78 7.59
N LEU A 51 -12.75 -17.53 6.86
CA LEU A 51 -12.93 -16.42 5.94
C LEU A 51 -12.81 -15.04 6.62
N GLU A 52 -13.30 -14.89 7.85
CA GLU A 52 -13.20 -13.62 8.58
C GLU A 52 -11.77 -13.27 9.00
N ILE A 53 -10.94 -14.28 9.26
CA ILE A 53 -9.51 -14.11 9.54
C ILE A 53 -8.81 -13.59 8.29
N TYR A 54 -9.07 -14.20 7.13
CA TYR A 54 -8.52 -13.74 5.85
C TYR A 54 -8.96 -12.31 5.52
N ALA A 55 -10.25 -11.99 5.73
CA ALA A 55 -10.77 -10.65 5.48
C ALA A 55 -10.08 -9.58 6.35
N ARG A 56 -9.78 -9.90 7.62
CA ARG A 56 -9.06 -8.99 8.53
C ARG A 56 -7.61 -8.78 8.10
N VAL A 57 -6.91 -9.85 7.71
CA VAL A 57 -5.53 -9.77 7.22
C VAL A 57 -5.47 -8.95 5.92
N ILE A 58 -6.34 -9.22 4.96
CA ILE A 58 -6.40 -8.49 3.69
C ILE A 58 -6.67 -7.00 3.94
N LYS A 59 -7.61 -6.65 4.82
CA LYS A 59 -7.89 -5.24 5.19
C LYS A 59 -6.66 -4.54 5.78
N ALA A 60 -5.90 -5.22 6.65
CA ALA A 60 -4.67 -4.66 7.22
C ALA A 60 -3.57 -4.45 6.17
N PHE A 61 -3.42 -5.40 5.24
CA PHE A 61 -2.47 -5.29 4.13
C PHE A 61 -2.85 -4.18 3.14
N LEU A 62 -4.11 -4.10 2.73
CA LEU A 62 -4.59 -3.08 1.80
C LEU A 62 -4.40 -1.66 2.35
N GLY A 63 -4.67 -1.45 3.64
CA GLY A 63 -4.45 -0.15 4.29
C GLY A 63 -2.98 0.29 4.24
N THR A 64 -2.06 -0.65 4.45
CA THR A 64 -0.62 -0.38 4.42
C THR A 64 -0.14 -0.08 3.01
N VAL A 65 -0.53 -0.92 2.04
CA VAL A 65 -0.11 -0.78 0.65
C VAL A 65 -0.65 0.51 0.01
N GLY A 66 -1.87 0.93 0.35
CA GLY A 66 -2.43 2.20 -0.13
C GLY A 66 -1.59 3.42 0.27
N ILE A 67 -1.07 3.43 1.50
CA ILE A 67 -0.19 4.51 1.98
C ILE A 67 1.13 4.53 1.19
N PHE A 68 1.73 3.36 0.96
CA PHE A 68 2.96 3.26 0.16
C PHE A 68 2.75 3.66 -1.30
N ALA A 69 1.59 3.33 -1.89
CA ALA A 69 1.26 3.71 -3.26
C ALA A 69 1.18 5.24 -3.41
N LEU A 70 0.50 5.93 -2.49
CA LEU A 70 0.37 7.39 -2.51
C LEU A 70 1.73 8.08 -2.33
N LEU A 71 2.58 7.58 -1.41
CA LEU A 71 3.91 8.15 -1.17
C LEU A 71 4.82 8.03 -2.40
N ASN A 72 4.87 6.86 -3.03
CA ASN A 72 5.66 6.67 -4.24
C ASN A 72 5.16 7.52 -5.41
N PHE A 73 3.84 7.70 -5.52
CA PHE A 73 3.24 8.54 -6.55
C PHE A 73 3.69 9.99 -6.44
N VAL A 74 3.67 10.56 -5.23
CA VAL A 74 4.11 11.95 -4.99
C VAL A 74 5.61 12.09 -5.24
N ILE A 75 6.44 11.13 -4.83
CA ILE A 75 7.90 11.17 -5.02
C ILE A 75 8.24 11.12 -6.52
N ALA A 76 7.61 10.23 -7.27
CA ALA A 76 7.81 10.14 -8.71
C ALA A 76 7.36 11.41 -9.44
N GLY A 77 6.20 11.96 -9.06
CA GLY A 77 5.67 13.19 -9.66
C GLY A 77 6.52 14.42 -9.38
N VAL A 78 6.91 14.65 -8.13
CA VAL A 78 7.79 15.78 -7.76
C VAL A 78 9.17 15.61 -8.39
N GLY A 79 9.69 14.38 -8.45
CA GLY A 79 10.98 14.08 -9.10
C GLY A 79 10.99 14.42 -10.59
N LEU A 80 9.88 14.20 -11.29
CA LEU A 80 9.75 14.56 -12.71
C LEU A 80 9.86 16.08 -12.92
N ILE A 81 9.16 16.88 -12.09
CA ILE A 81 9.18 18.34 -12.17
C ILE A 81 10.54 18.91 -11.73
N ALA A 82 11.16 18.32 -10.70
CA ALA A 82 12.45 18.75 -10.17
C ALA A 82 13.64 18.44 -11.09
N SER A 83 13.46 17.66 -12.16
CA SER A 83 14.54 17.20 -13.02
C SER A 83 15.17 18.28 -13.91
N ARG A 84 14.66 19.52 -13.93
CA ARG A 84 15.27 20.72 -14.56
C ARG A 84 15.76 20.53 -16.01
N GLY A 85 15.20 19.59 -16.75
CA GLY A 85 15.60 19.28 -18.13
C GLY A 85 16.79 18.32 -18.28
N ASN A 86 17.33 17.74 -17.19
CA ASN A 86 18.27 16.63 -17.32
C ASN A 86 17.54 15.38 -17.86
N PRO A 87 17.85 14.91 -19.08
CA PRO A 87 17.14 13.80 -19.70
C PRO A 87 17.21 12.50 -18.88
N GLU A 88 18.29 12.28 -18.14
CA GLU A 88 18.49 11.07 -17.34
C GLU A 88 17.57 11.07 -16.10
N ALA A 89 17.49 12.20 -15.40
CA ALA A 89 16.63 12.35 -14.24
C ALA A 89 15.13 12.33 -14.62
N VAL A 90 14.78 12.96 -15.75
CA VAL A 90 13.40 12.91 -16.29
C VAL A 90 13.00 11.49 -16.64
N LYS A 91 13.87 10.74 -17.34
CA LYS A 91 13.61 9.35 -17.71
C LYS A 91 13.41 8.47 -16.48
N LYS A 92 14.32 8.55 -15.50
CA LYS A 92 14.25 7.79 -14.26
C LYS A 92 12.95 8.03 -13.48
N ASN A 93 12.53 9.28 -13.33
CA ASN A 93 11.32 9.61 -12.57
C ASN A 93 10.05 9.23 -13.35
N ARG A 94 10.08 9.32 -14.68
CA ARG A 94 8.99 8.85 -15.55
C ARG A 94 8.80 7.35 -15.42
N ASP A 95 9.89 6.58 -15.52
CA ASP A 95 9.85 5.13 -15.36
C ASP A 95 9.31 4.75 -13.97
N ASN A 96 9.77 5.43 -12.91
CA ASN A 96 9.26 5.22 -11.55
C ASN A 96 7.76 5.54 -11.42
N MET A 97 7.28 6.57 -12.12
CA MET A 97 5.86 6.92 -12.14
C MET A 97 5.01 5.86 -12.85
N LEU A 98 5.52 5.29 -13.96
CA LEU A 98 4.87 4.19 -14.67
C LEU A 98 4.73 2.96 -13.78
N TRP A 99 5.81 2.55 -13.09
CA TRP A 99 5.77 1.43 -12.15
C TRP A 99 4.78 1.66 -11.00
N THR A 100 4.69 2.91 -10.49
CA THR A 100 3.73 3.25 -9.44
C THR A 100 2.28 3.14 -9.93
N ILE A 101 1.99 3.62 -11.13
CA ILE A 101 0.65 3.54 -11.73
C ILE A 101 0.25 2.09 -11.96
N ILE A 102 1.18 1.26 -12.45
CA ILE A 102 0.94 -0.17 -12.65
C ILE A 102 0.60 -0.85 -11.31
N GLY A 103 1.32 -0.53 -10.23
CA GLY A 103 1.02 -1.05 -8.90
C GLY A 103 -0.38 -0.67 -8.40
N ILE A 104 -0.78 0.58 -8.60
CA ILE A 104 -2.14 1.06 -8.25
C ILE A 104 -3.21 0.35 -9.09
N ALA A 105 -2.98 0.23 -10.39
CA ALA A 105 -3.90 -0.45 -11.30
C ALA A 105 -4.06 -1.94 -10.92
N LEU A 106 -2.98 -2.60 -10.51
CA LEU A 106 -3.01 -3.99 -10.05
C LEU A 106 -3.86 -4.16 -8.77
N LEU A 107 -3.80 -3.22 -7.83
CA LEU A 107 -4.62 -3.24 -6.61
C LEU A 107 -6.11 -3.16 -6.93
N PHE A 108 -6.49 -2.22 -7.81
CA PHE A 108 -7.86 -2.10 -8.25
C PHE A 108 -8.31 -3.31 -9.07
N GLY A 109 -7.43 -3.85 -9.92
CA GLY A 109 -7.70 -5.07 -10.70
C GLY A 109 -7.94 -6.29 -9.82
N ALA A 110 -7.13 -6.51 -8.78
CA ALA A 110 -7.31 -7.61 -7.85
C ALA A 110 -8.65 -7.53 -7.10
N TYR A 111 -9.05 -6.33 -6.67
CA TYR A 111 -10.33 -6.13 -5.99
C TYR A 111 -11.52 -6.35 -6.92
N ALA A 112 -11.42 -5.87 -8.17
CA ALA A 112 -12.47 -6.07 -9.18
C ALA A 112 -12.69 -7.56 -9.49
N ILE A 113 -11.61 -8.34 -9.62
CA ILE A 113 -11.70 -9.79 -9.85
C ILE A 113 -12.32 -10.49 -8.64
N LEU A 114 -11.90 -10.14 -7.42
CA LEU A 114 -12.45 -10.73 -6.20
C LEU A 114 -13.97 -10.48 -6.08
N ALA A 115 -14.40 -9.24 -6.31
CA ALA A 115 -15.82 -8.88 -6.30
C ALA A 115 -16.60 -9.68 -7.36
N PHE A 116 -16.05 -9.77 -8.58
CA PHE A 116 -16.65 -10.56 -9.65
C PHE A 116 -16.80 -12.04 -9.27
N VAL A 117 -15.80 -12.66 -8.66
CA VAL A 117 -15.87 -14.07 -8.23
C VAL A 117 -16.91 -14.25 -7.13
N ILE A 118 -16.96 -13.38 -6.13
CA ILE A 118 -17.94 -13.43 -5.04
C ILE A 118 -19.35 -13.27 -5.59
N ASP A 119 -19.59 -12.31 -6.48
CA ASP A 119 -20.91 -12.08 -7.08
C ASP A 119 -21.40 -13.28 -7.90
N ARG A 120 -20.48 -13.95 -8.62
CA ARG A 120 -20.82 -15.16 -9.39
C ARG A 120 -21.09 -16.36 -8.50
N LEU A 121 -20.34 -16.55 -7.42
CA LEU A 121 -20.61 -17.61 -6.44
C LEU A 121 -21.89 -17.33 -5.64
N ALA A 122 -22.11 -16.10 -5.18
CA ALA A 122 -23.31 -15.70 -4.44
C ALA A 122 -24.57 -15.77 -5.33
N GLY A 123 -24.48 -15.34 -6.59
CA GLY A 123 -25.56 -15.49 -7.56
C GLY A 123 -25.87 -16.94 -7.92
N SER A 124 -24.88 -17.84 -7.86
CA SER A 124 -25.06 -19.28 -8.03
C SER A 124 -25.70 -19.95 -6.80
N LEU A 125 -25.75 -19.28 -5.65
CA LEU A 125 -26.42 -19.71 -4.42
C LEU A 125 -27.79 -19.03 -4.23
N ASN A 126 -28.34 -18.35 -5.26
CA ASN A 126 -29.77 -17.99 -5.32
C ASN A 126 -30.64 -19.24 -5.50
N ILE A 127 -30.58 -20.17 -4.55
CA ILE A 127 -31.79 -20.82 -4.08
C ILE A 127 -32.65 -19.70 -3.50
N GLY A 128 -33.68 -19.31 -4.25
CA GLY A 128 -34.55 -18.18 -3.89
C GLY A 128 -34.99 -18.27 -2.44
N THR A 129 -34.52 -17.33 -1.63
CA THR A 129 -35.26 -16.94 -0.45
C THR A 129 -36.33 -15.96 -0.92
N PRO A 130 -37.63 -16.21 -0.63
CA PRO A 130 -38.70 -15.25 -0.95
C PRO A 130 -38.45 -13.87 -0.32
#